data_AF-Q9HHA6-F1
#
_entry.id   AF-Q9HHA6-F1
#
_cell.length_a   1.000
_cell.length_b   1.000
_cell.length_c   1.000
_cell.angle_alpha   90.00
_cell.angle_beta   90.00
_cell.angle_gamma   90.00
#
_symmetry.space_group_name_H-M   'P 1'
#
loop_
_entity.id
_entity.type
_entity.pdbx_description
1 polymer ?
#
loop_
_entity_poly.entity_id
_entity_poly.type
_entity_poly.pdbx_seq_one_letter_code
_entity_poly.pdbx_strand_id
1 'polypeptide(L)'
;MINMETPCQKIVWDLVPAIRASLAIELVKRGQSQATAAKLLGIAPSAVSQYISGKRGYRIEFQGETKELIEKLAQDLIDNKVSDFVVRICEICVSARGIEKKCIPAAPKSKQIIKQKIKQTIKQKTNQMIKKILKKIQRNEAGFYRFLHWFLHCFLHRFLYRFLYPGTSSIQFLMCFSIR
;
A
#
# COMPACT_ATOMS: atom_id res chain seq x y z
N MET A 1 -42.75 -3.43 -29.22
CA MET A 1 -41.32 -3.07 -29.02
C MET A 1 -40.69 -4.14 -28.15
N ILE A 2 -39.63 -4.80 -28.62
CA ILE A 2 -38.89 -5.76 -27.79
C ILE A 2 -38.00 -4.93 -26.85
N ASN A 3 -38.36 -4.84 -25.57
CA ASN A 3 -37.50 -4.28 -24.54
C ASN A 3 -36.43 -5.32 -24.18
N MET A 4 -35.24 -5.16 -24.74
CA MET A 4 -34.07 -5.92 -24.29
C MET A 4 -33.52 -5.24 -23.02
N GLU A 5 -33.91 -5.76 -21.85
CA GLU A 5 -33.27 -5.39 -20.59
C GLU A 5 -32.05 -6.27 -20.36
N THR A 6 -30.86 -5.67 -20.46
CA THR A 6 -29.63 -6.38 -20.12
C THR A 6 -29.51 -6.52 -18.60
N PRO A 7 -28.89 -7.60 -18.10
CA PRO A 7 -28.66 -7.77 -16.66
C PRO A 7 -27.86 -6.59 -16.07
N CYS A 8 -26.97 -5.99 -16.86
CA CYS A 8 -26.22 -4.80 -16.47
C CYS A 8 -27.14 -3.58 -16.26
N GLN A 9 -28.10 -3.34 -17.15
CA GLN A 9 -29.08 -2.25 -17.00
C GLN A 9 -29.94 -2.44 -15.76
N LYS A 10 -30.42 -3.65 -15.49
CA LYS A 10 -31.21 -3.97 -14.29
C LYS A 10 -30.44 -3.66 -13.00
N ILE A 11 -29.14 -3.99 -12.94
CA ILE A 11 -28.31 -3.69 -11.77
C ILE A 11 -28.19 -2.18 -11.54
N VAL A 12 -27.93 -1.41 -12.60
CA VAL A 12 -27.68 0.03 -12.49
C VAL A 12 -28.96 0.82 -12.22
N TRP A 13 -30.08 0.41 -12.81
CA TRP A 13 -31.34 1.16 -12.73
C TRP A 13 -32.25 0.73 -11.58
N ASP A 14 -32.21 -0.54 -11.17
CA ASP A 14 -33.08 -1.04 -10.11
C ASP A 14 -32.29 -1.36 -8.83
N LEU A 15 -31.27 -2.21 -8.94
CA LEU A 15 -30.61 -2.77 -7.75
C LEU A 15 -29.80 -1.74 -6.95
N VAL A 16 -28.88 -1.02 -7.60
CA VAL A 16 -28.04 -0.04 -6.90
C VAL A 16 -28.87 1.12 -6.30
N PRO A 17 -29.86 1.68 -7.01
CA PRO A 17 -30.75 2.69 -6.43
C PRO A 17 -31.57 2.15 -5.25
N ALA A 18 -32.03 0.89 -5.31
CA ALA A 18 -32.74 0.28 -4.19
C ALA A 18 -31.85 0.14 -2.95
N ILE A 19 -30.62 -0.36 -3.09
CA ILE A 19 -29.69 -0.49 -1.95
C ILE A 19 -29.46 0.87 -1.27
N ARG A 20 -29.23 1.92 -2.07
CA ARG A 20 -29.05 3.29 -1.55
C ARG A 20 -30.30 3.83 -0.87
N ALA A 21 -31.47 3.57 -1.43
CA ALA A 21 -32.74 3.98 -0.84
C ALA A 21 -32.98 3.29 0.49
N SER A 22 -32.80 1.96 0.56
CA SER A 22 -32.94 1.20 1.81
C SER A 22 -31.99 1.69 2.89
N LEU A 23 -30.71 1.97 2.56
CA LEU A 23 -29.78 2.55 3.52
C LEU A 23 -30.21 3.94 4.01
N ALA A 24 -30.65 4.82 3.11
CA ALA A 24 -31.13 6.15 3.49
C ALA A 24 -32.34 6.06 4.42
N ILE A 25 -33.29 5.16 4.11
CA ILE A 25 -34.48 4.92 4.93
C ILE A 25 -34.08 4.35 6.30
N GLU A 26 -33.18 3.37 6.35
CA GLU A 26 -32.74 2.77 7.61
C GLU A 26 -31.98 3.75 8.51
N LEU A 27 -31.16 4.64 7.95
CA LEU A 27 -30.50 5.69 8.72
C LEU A 27 -31.52 6.64 9.36
N VAL A 28 -32.56 7.04 8.62
CA VAL A 28 -33.61 7.93 9.13
C VAL A 28 -34.48 7.23 10.17
N LYS A 29 -34.82 5.95 9.97
CA LYS A 29 -35.54 5.15 10.97
C LYS A 29 -34.77 5.04 12.29
N ARG A 30 -33.43 5.04 12.23
CA ARG A 30 -32.53 5.04 13.40
C ARG A 30 -32.32 6.43 14.01
N GLY A 31 -33.14 7.41 13.64
CA GLY A 31 -33.13 8.76 14.21
C GLY A 31 -32.13 9.74 13.59
N GLN A 32 -31.48 9.37 12.47
CA GLN A 32 -30.61 10.32 11.77
C GLN A 32 -31.44 11.32 10.96
N SER A 33 -31.05 12.59 10.98
CA SER A 33 -31.67 13.60 10.11
C SER A 33 -31.35 13.30 8.63
N GLN A 34 -32.20 13.74 7.70
CA GLN A 34 -31.94 13.57 6.26
C GLN A 34 -30.60 14.18 5.82
N ALA A 35 -30.22 15.31 6.44
CA ALA A 35 -28.94 15.96 6.20
C ALA A 35 -27.76 15.12 6.72
N THR A 36 -27.90 14.50 7.90
CA THR A 36 -26.87 13.60 8.45
C THR A 36 -26.75 12.33 7.62
N ALA A 37 -27.87 11.73 7.22
CA ALA A 37 -27.89 10.57 6.33
C ALA A 37 -27.21 10.86 4.98
N ALA A 38 -27.44 12.05 4.41
CA ALA A 38 -26.78 12.49 3.19
C ALA A 38 -25.25 12.57 3.35
N LYS A 39 -24.78 13.11 4.49
CA LYS A 39 -23.36 13.17 4.83
C LYS A 39 -22.75 11.77 5.00
N LEU A 40 -23.41 10.88 5.75
CA LEU A 40 -22.95 9.51 6.00
C LEU A 40 -22.86 8.69 4.69
N LEU A 41 -23.80 8.88 3.78
CA LEU A 41 -23.84 8.19 2.49
C LEU A 41 -23.00 8.86 1.39
N GLY A 42 -22.50 10.08 1.63
CA GLY A 42 -21.72 10.84 0.64
C GLY A 42 -22.54 11.24 -0.59
N ILE A 43 -23.82 11.58 -0.42
CA ILE A 43 -24.74 11.97 -1.51
C ILE A 43 -25.40 13.31 -1.23
N ALA A 44 -26.04 13.90 -2.24
CA ALA A 44 -26.78 15.14 -2.08
C ALA A 44 -28.02 14.94 -1.15
N PRO A 45 -28.37 15.92 -0.29
CA PRO A 45 -29.59 15.86 0.53
C PRO A 45 -30.87 15.66 -0.29
N SER A 46 -30.90 16.22 -1.51
CA SER A 46 -32.01 16.03 -2.46
C SER A 46 -32.18 14.57 -2.87
N ALA A 47 -31.10 13.80 -2.96
CA ALA A 47 -31.17 12.36 -3.26
C ALA A 47 -31.81 11.59 -2.09
N VAL A 48 -31.47 11.92 -0.85
CA VAL A 48 -32.09 11.32 0.35
C VAL A 48 -33.59 11.59 0.38
N SER A 49 -34.00 12.83 0.15
CA SER A 49 -35.42 13.19 0.06
C SER A 49 -36.15 12.41 -1.05
N GLN A 50 -35.52 12.23 -2.22
CA GLN A 50 -36.08 11.44 -3.31
C GLN A 50 -36.19 9.94 -2.99
N TYR A 51 -35.26 9.39 -2.21
CA TYR A 51 -35.34 8.00 -1.75
C TYR A 51 -36.46 7.81 -0.73
N ILE A 52 -36.56 8.71 0.26
CA ILE A 52 -37.61 8.64 1.30
C ILE A 52 -39.01 8.82 0.69
N SER A 53 -39.15 9.75 -0.25
CA SER A 53 -40.42 9.98 -0.96
C SER A 53 -40.79 8.88 -1.97
N GLY A 54 -39.95 7.85 -2.12
CA GLY A 54 -40.21 6.76 -3.06
C GLY A 54 -40.17 7.18 -4.52
N LYS A 55 -39.59 8.35 -4.87
CA LYS A 55 -39.42 8.76 -6.27
C LYS A 55 -38.33 7.94 -6.98
N ARG A 56 -37.41 7.33 -6.21
CA ARG A 56 -36.31 6.49 -6.68
C ARG A 56 -36.08 5.31 -5.73
N GLY A 57 -35.66 4.15 -6.26
CA GLY A 57 -35.17 3.03 -5.45
C GLY A 57 -36.23 2.22 -4.68
N TYR A 58 -37.51 2.35 -5.02
CA TYR A 58 -38.63 1.64 -4.37
C TYR A 58 -38.98 0.29 -5.05
N ARG A 59 -38.35 -0.02 -6.18
CA ARG A 59 -38.72 -1.17 -7.02
C ARG A 59 -38.36 -2.52 -6.40
N ILE A 60 -37.49 -2.53 -5.38
CA ILE A 60 -36.97 -3.75 -4.76
C ILE A 60 -37.04 -3.56 -3.25
N GLU A 61 -37.71 -4.48 -2.57
CA GLU A 61 -37.69 -4.59 -1.12
C GLU A 61 -36.75 -5.73 -0.72
N PHE A 62 -35.73 -5.43 0.08
CA PHE A 62 -34.79 -6.44 0.57
C PHE A 62 -35.35 -7.15 1.80
N GLN A 63 -35.19 -8.46 1.84
CA GLN A 63 -35.59 -9.34 2.95
C GLN A 63 -34.45 -10.33 3.28
N GLY A 64 -34.55 -11.00 4.43
CA GLY A 64 -33.56 -12.00 4.87
C GLY A 64 -32.14 -11.43 5.03
N GLU A 65 -31.14 -12.24 4.65
CA GLU A 65 -29.71 -11.94 4.83
C GLU A 65 -29.29 -10.60 4.23
N THR A 66 -29.81 -10.24 3.04
CA THR A 66 -29.46 -8.98 2.39
C THR A 66 -29.94 -7.78 3.20
N LYS A 67 -31.11 -7.88 3.83
CA LYS A 67 -31.64 -6.82 4.68
C LYS A 67 -30.80 -6.66 5.95
N GLU A 68 -30.40 -7.77 6.58
CA GLU A 68 -29.51 -7.76 7.74
C GLU A 68 -28.17 -7.10 7.43
N LEU A 69 -27.60 -7.34 6.24
CA LEU A 69 -26.37 -6.67 5.80
C LEU A 69 -26.56 -5.15 5.66
N ILE A 70 -27.71 -4.71 5.14
CA ILE A 70 -28.06 -3.27 5.03
C ILE A 70 -28.19 -2.64 6.41
N GLU A 71 -28.92 -3.29 7.32
CA GLU A 71 -29.12 -2.83 8.70
C GLU A 71 -27.79 -2.74 9.47
N LYS A 72 -26.94 -3.75 9.33
CA LYS A 72 -25.60 -3.77 9.92
C LYS A 72 -24.73 -2.64 9.38
N LEU A 73 -24.73 -2.42 8.06
CA LEU A 73 -23.99 -1.32 7.45
C LEU A 73 -24.51 0.04 7.92
N ALA A 74 -25.83 0.21 8.05
CA ALA A 74 -26.42 1.45 8.59
C ALA A 74 -25.96 1.71 10.03
N GLN A 75 -25.89 0.66 10.87
CA GLN A 75 -25.36 0.80 12.23
C GLN A 75 -23.87 1.14 12.23
N ASP A 76 -23.06 0.43 11.43
CA ASP A 76 -21.62 0.68 11.32
C ASP A 76 -21.33 2.14 10.88
N LEU A 77 -22.19 2.71 10.02
CA LEU A 77 -22.10 4.11 9.58
C LEU A 77 -22.39 5.09 10.72
N ILE A 78 -23.42 4.83 11.53
CA ILE A 78 -23.75 5.66 12.71
C ILE A 78 -22.61 5.61 13.73
N ASP A 79 -22.04 4.42 13.94
CA ASP A 79 -20.92 4.19 14.86
C ASP A 79 -19.56 4.71 14.32
N ASN A 80 -19.51 5.22 13.07
CA ASN A 80 -18.29 5.62 12.38
C ASN A 80 -17.22 4.51 12.29
N LYS A 81 -17.63 3.25 12.23
CA LYS A 81 -16.73 2.07 12.15
C LYS A 81 -16.42 1.61 10.72
N VAL A 82 -16.97 2.28 9.71
CA VAL A 82 -16.82 1.87 8.31
C VAL A 82 -15.48 2.33 7.72
N SER A 83 -14.60 1.37 7.43
CA SER A 83 -13.33 1.62 6.74
C SER A 83 -13.46 1.79 5.23
N ASP A 84 -14.28 0.93 4.58
CA ASP A 84 -14.47 0.91 3.12
C ASP A 84 -15.96 0.75 2.75
N PHE A 85 -16.68 1.88 2.64
CA PHE A 85 -18.11 1.90 2.30
C PHE A 85 -18.44 1.19 0.99
N VAL A 86 -17.61 1.37 -0.05
CA VAL A 86 -17.83 0.76 -1.37
C VAL A 86 -17.80 -0.77 -1.31
N VAL A 87 -16.90 -1.34 -0.51
CA VAL A 87 -16.78 -2.81 -0.37
C VAL A 87 -18.04 -3.38 0.26
N ARG A 88 -18.55 -2.73 1.31
CA ARG A 88 -19.78 -3.15 2.01
C ARG A 88 -21.02 -3.07 1.11
N ILE A 89 -21.13 -2.02 0.29
CA ILE A 89 -22.19 -1.92 -0.73
C ILE A 89 -22.07 -3.05 -1.75
N CYS A 90 -20.85 -3.39 -2.18
CA CYS A 90 -20.65 -4.51 -3.10
C CYS A 90 -21.02 -5.86 -2.47
N GLU A 91 -20.73 -6.08 -1.19
CA GLU A 91 -21.18 -7.29 -0.45
C GLU A 91 -22.70 -7.42 -0.48
N ILE A 92 -23.43 -6.35 -0.14
CA ILE A 92 -24.90 -6.30 -0.22
C ILE A 92 -25.38 -6.59 -1.65
N CYS A 93 -24.74 -5.97 -2.65
CA CYS A 93 -25.09 -6.15 -4.05
C CYS A 93 -24.88 -7.60 -4.54
N VAL A 94 -23.83 -8.28 -4.07
CA VAL A 94 -23.60 -9.71 -4.38
C VAL A 94 -24.65 -10.58 -3.70
N SER A 95 -24.92 -10.37 -2.41
CA SER A 95 -25.97 -11.08 -1.66
C SER A 95 -27.33 -10.93 -2.35
N ALA A 96 -27.71 -9.71 -2.72
CA ALA A 96 -28.98 -9.41 -3.39
C ALA A 96 -29.14 -10.04 -4.79
N ARG A 97 -28.03 -10.38 -5.46
CA ARG A 97 -28.07 -10.98 -6.81
C ARG A 97 -28.27 -12.49 -6.79
N GLY A 98 -28.05 -13.16 -5.66
CA GLY A 98 -28.15 -14.62 -5.56
C GLY A 98 -27.20 -15.40 -6.48
N ILE A 99 -26.16 -14.75 -7.04
CA ILE A 99 -25.23 -15.34 -8.01
C ILE A 99 -23.79 -15.12 -7.54
N GLU A 100 -23.01 -16.20 -7.41
CA GLU A 100 -21.61 -16.26 -6.93
C GLU A 100 -20.57 -15.48 -7.78
N LYS A 101 -20.99 -14.61 -8.70
CA LYS A 101 -20.04 -13.80 -9.48
C LYS A 101 -19.62 -12.58 -8.67
N LYS A 102 -18.46 -12.70 -8.03
CA LYS A 102 -17.71 -11.60 -7.41
C LYS A 102 -17.70 -10.40 -8.37
N CYS A 103 -18.43 -9.34 -8.02
CA CYS A 103 -17.94 -8.02 -8.36
C CYS A 103 -16.59 -7.91 -7.66
N ILE A 104 -15.52 -7.64 -8.41
CA ILE A 104 -14.30 -7.15 -7.80
C ILE A 104 -14.55 -5.65 -7.64
N PRO A 105 -14.99 -5.15 -6.47
CA PRO A 105 -14.80 -3.74 -6.19
C PRO A 105 -13.30 -3.53 -6.34
N ALA A 106 -12.91 -2.70 -7.31
CA ALA A 106 -11.58 -2.13 -7.25
C ALA A 106 -11.59 -1.29 -5.96
N ALA A 107 -11.12 -1.89 -4.85
CA ALA A 107 -10.70 -1.17 -3.67
C ALA A 107 -9.88 0.04 -4.13
N PRO A 108 -9.83 1.17 -3.40
CA PRO A 108 -9.07 2.33 -3.81
C PRO A 108 -7.59 1.94 -3.90
N LYS A 109 -7.20 1.47 -5.10
CA LYS A 109 -5.85 1.04 -5.45
C LYS A 109 -4.89 2.19 -5.16
N SER A 110 -5.38 3.44 -5.16
CA SER A 110 -4.65 4.63 -4.75
C SER A 110 -3.95 4.48 -3.39
N LYS A 111 -4.62 4.09 -2.30
CA LYS A 111 -3.98 3.99 -0.98
C LYS A 111 -2.96 2.85 -0.90
N GLN A 112 -3.25 1.72 -1.54
CA GLN A 112 -2.36 0.55 -1.55
C GLN A 112 -1.13 0.76 -2.46
N ILE A 113 -1.32 1.37 -3.63
CA ILE A 113 -0.26 1.77 -4.55
C ILE A 113 0.65 2.79 -3.86
N ILE A 114 0.10 3.80 -3.18
CA ILE A 114 0.89 4.79 -2.43
C ILE A 114 1.71 4.10 -1.33
N LYS A 115 1.10 3.21 -0.54
CA LYS A 115 1.80 2.46 0.52
C LYS A 115 2.92 1.59 -0.04
N GLN A 116 2.69 0.92 -1.16
CA GLN A 116 3.70 0.10 -1.84
C GLN A 116 4.83 0.95 -2.43
N LYS A 117 4.49 2.09 -3.05
CA LYS A 117 5.45 3.03 -3.65
C LYS A 117 6.35 3.63 -2.57
N ILE A 118 5.79 4.05 -1.42
CA ILE A 118 6.57 4.53 -0.27
C ILE A 118 7.50 3.43 0.25
N LYS A 119 6.99 2.21 0.45
CA LYS A 119 7.80 1.07 0.93
C LYS A 119 8.96 0.74 -0.01
N GLN A 120 8.73 0.79 -1.31
CA GLN A 120 9.77 0.58 -2.33
C GLN A 120 10.81 1.70 -2.33
N THR A 121 10.39 2.96 -2.27
CA THR A 121 11.30 4.12 -2.21
C THR A 121 12.18 4.08 -0.97
N ILE A 122 11.61 3.74 0.19
CA ILE A 122 12.38 3.56 1.43
C ILE A 122 13.41 2.45 1.23
N LYS A 123 12.97 1.24 0.81
CA LYS A 123 13.86 0.09 0.61
C LYS A 123 14.99 0.39 -0.39
N GLN A 124 14.70 1.10 -1.47
CA GLN A 124 15.70 1.52 -2.45
C GLN A 124 16.72 2.49 -1.85
N LYS A 125 16.26 3.52 -1.12
CA LYS A 125 17.15 4.47 -0.44
C LYS A 125 18.04 3.77 0.59
N THR A 126 17.49 2.85 1.40
CA THR A 126 18.27 2.10 2.41
C THR A 126 19.33 1.24 1.75
N ASN A 127 18.96 0.49 0.70
CA ASN A 127 19.90 -0.36 -0.03
C ASN A 127 21.02 0.46 -0.70
N GLN A 128 20.70 1.65 -1.22
CA GLN A 128 21.69 2.55 -1.80
C GLN A 128 22.65 3.08 -0.73
N MET A 129 22.14 3.43 0.45
CA MET A 129 22.96 3.88 1.58
C MET A 129 23.88 2.77 2.09
N ILE A 130 23.35 1.55 2.29
CA ILE A 130 24.13 0.39 2.73
C ILE A 130 25.26 0.09 1.74
N LYS A 131 24.97 0.07 0.43
CA LYS A 131 26.00 -0.15 -0.60
C LYS A 131 27.10 0.92 -0.56
N LYS A 132 26.75 2.19 -0.33
CA LYS A 132 27.74 3.27 -0.19
C LYS A 132 28.63 3.06 1.04
N ILE A 133 28.04 2.67 2.17
CA ILE A 133 28.77 2.41 3.42
C ILE A 133 29.70 1.20 3.25
N LEU A 134 29.20 0.08 2.72
CA LEU A 134 30.00 -1.14 2.49
C LEU A 134 31.18 -0.88 1.55
N LYS A 135 30.96 -0.12 0.47
CA LYS A 135 32.05 0.27 -0.45
C LYS A 135 33.07 1.20 0.21
N LYS A 136 32.68 1.95 1.23
CA LYS A 136 33.60 2.80 2.03
C LYS A 136 34.42 1.95 2.99
N ILE A 137 33.82 0.95 3.63
CA ILE A 137 34.51 -0.01 4.50
C ILE A 137 35.51 -0.85 3.70
N GLN A 138 35.10 -1.44 2.57
CA GLN A 138 35.98 -2.22 1.70
C GLN A 138 37.17 -1.41 1.17
N ARG A 139 36.99 -0.11 0.88
CA ARG A 139 38.11 0.76 0.47
C ARG A 139 39.11 1.01 1.59
N ASN A 140 38.65 1.16 2.84
CA ASN A 140 39.54 1.35 3.98
C ASN A 140 40.34 0.09 4.31
N GLU A 141 39.72 -1.10 4.26
CA GLU A 141 40.44 -2.36 4.49
C GLU A 141 41.48 -2.63 3.40
N ALA A 142 41.14 -2.44 2.12
CA ALA A 142 42.10 -2.61 1.03
C ALA A 142 43.32 -1.67 1.14
N GLY A 143 43.10 -0.44 1.63
CA GLY A 143 44.19 0.49 1.93
C GLY A 143 45.09 0.02 3.09
N PHE A 144 44.47 -0.50 4.16
CA PHE A 144 45.19 -1.00 5.34
C PHE A 144 46.01 -2.25 5.04
N TYR A 145 45.45 -3.24 4.34
CA TYR A 145 46.20 -4.45 3.97
C TYR A 145 47.34 -4.16 2.99
N ARG A 146 47.15 -3.22 2.06
CA ARG A 146 48.22 -2.78 1.15
C ARG A 146 49.36 -2.10 1.90
N PHE A 147 49.04 -1.31 2.92
CA PHE A 147 50.01 -0.68 3.80
C PHE A 147 50.76 -1.70 4.68
N LEU A 148 50.03 -2.62 5.31
CA LEU A 148 50.62 -3.66 6.16
C LEU A 148 51.51 -4.63 5.37
N HIS A 149 51.08 -5.02 4.16
CA HIS A 149 51.88 -5.86 3.27
C HIS A 149 53.19 -5.17 2.84
N TRP A 150 53.13 -3.88 2.50
CA TRP A 150 54.33 -3.10 2.19
C TRP A 150 55.28 -3.02 3.40
N PHE A 151 54.74 -2.78 4.60
CA PHE A 151 55.53 -2.71 5.84
C PHE A 151 56.22 -4.05 6.17
N LEU A 152 55.49 -5.17 6.05
CA LEU A 152 56.02 -6.51 6.29
C LEU A 152 57.09 -6.88 5.25
N HIS A 153 56.87 -6.55 3.97
CA HIS A 153 57.85 -6.78 2.91
C HIS A 153 59.14 -5.98 3.14
N CYS A 154 59.04 -4.69 3.49
CA CYS A 154 60.20 -3.88 3.85
C CYS A 154 60.92 -4.41 5.10
N PHE A 155 60.19 -4.91 6.10
CA PHE A 155 60.78 -5.46 7.32
C PHE A 155 61.48 -6.80 7.07
N LEU A 156 60.86 -7.73 6.33
CA LEU A 156 61.49 -9.01 5.95
C LEU A 156 62.70 -8.79 5.05
N HIS A 157 62.64 -7.86 4.10
CA HIS A 157 63.77 -7.57 3.23
C HIS A 157 64.96 -7.04 4.05
N ARG A 158 64.71 -6.16 5.04
CA ARG A 158 65.73 -5.67 5.97
C ARG A 158 66.28 -6.77 6.89
N PHE A 159 65.42 -7.70 7.33
CA PHE A 159 65.81 -8.81 8.21
C PHE A 159 66.62 -9.88 7.46
N LEU A 160 66.21 -10.28 6.25
CA LEU A 160 66.91 -11.25 5.41
C LEU A 160 68.27 -10.73 4.94
N TYR A 161 68.37 -9.45 4.53
CA TYR A 161 69.66 -8.85 4.17
C TYR A 161 70.65 -8.84 5.35
N ARG A 162 70.15 -8.64 6.58
CA ARG A 162 70.97 -8.67 7.80
C ARG A 162 71.45 -10.08 8.15
N PHE A 163 70.69 -11.12 7.78
CA PHE A 163 71.02 -12.52 8.08
C PHE A 163 71.93 -13.16 7.02
N LEU A 164 71.79 -12.80 5.74
CA LEU A 164 72.57 -13.35 4.63
C LEU A 164 73.94 -12.68 4.44
N TYR A 165 74.16 -11.46 4.96
CA TYR A 165 75.43 -10.73 4.81
C TYR A 165 75.87 -10.07 6.13
N PRO A 166 76.49 -10.83 7.06
CA PRO A 166 77.07 -10.26 8.27
C PRO A 166 78.44 -9.65 7.94
N GLY A 167 78.51 -8.38 7.54
CA GLY A 167 79.82 -7.71 7.42
C GLY A 167 79.95 -6.51 6.48
N THR A 168 78.91 -6.11 5.73
CA THR A 168 79.03 -4.99 4.79
C THR A 168 78.50 -3.69 5.38
N SER A 169 79.40 -2.73 5.56
CA SER A 169 79.13 -1.34 5.94
C SER A 169 78.20 -0.65 4.94
N SER A 170 77.16 -0.04 5.49
CA SER A 170 76.27 0.98 4.95
C SER A 170 76.76 1.67 3.66
N ILE A 171 76.20 1.35 2.49
CA ILE A 171 75.84 2.28 1.38
C ILE A 171 75.08 1.43 0.35
N GLN A 172 73.75 1.40 0.45
CA GLN A 172 72.80 1.19 -0.66
C GLN A 172 71.40 1.01 -0.04
N PHE A 173 70.86 2.10 0.51
CA PHE A 173 69.47 2.11 0.97
C PHE A 173 68.76 3.40 0.52
N LEU A 174 69.13 3.92 -0.64
CA LEU A 174 68.57 5.16 -1.20
C LEU A 174 67.78 4.97 -2.51
N MET A 175 67.41 3.74 -2.86
CA MET A 175 66.68 3.47 -4.12
C MET A 175 65.25 2.91 -3.96
N CYS A 176 64.74 2.73 -2.73
CA CYS A 176 63.37 2.22 -2.55
C CYS A 176 62.28 3.30 -2.38
N PHE A 177 62.61 4.60 -2.44
CA PHE A 177 61.63 5.67 -2.16
C PHE A 177 61.02 6.36 -3.40
N SER A 178 61.42 6.02 -4.62
CA SER A 178 61.03 6.77 -5.85
C SER A 178 59.95 6.13 -6.73
N ILE A 179 59.05 5.30 -6.20
CA ILE A 179 57.87 4.87 -6.96
C ILE A 179 56.63 5.09 -6.09
N ARG A 180 55.99 6.25 -6.30
CA ARG A 180 54.65 6.59 -5.82
C ARG A 180 53.76 6.85 -7.02
#